data_AF-A0A942TY18-F1
#
_entry.id   AF-A0A942TY18-F1
#
_cell.length_a   1.000
_cell.length_b   1.000
_cell.length_c   1.000
_cell.angle_alpha   90.00
_cell.angle_beta   90.00
_cell.angle_gamma   90.00
#
_symmetry.space_group_name_H-M   'P 1'
#
loop_
_entity.id
_entity.type
_entity.pdbx_description
1 polymer ?
#
loop_
_entity_poly.entity_id
_entity_poly.type
_entity_poly.pdbx_seq_one_letter_code
_entity_poly.pdbx_strand_id
1 'polypeptide(L)'
;MWTNFINKGDAILGIHNYEPIFYTDINDFIKDHGEVLKGVIGSTIEEIWTVHKRMDGEFWADCPIILIIGGKRLVFCSIRDEISITWGQIDVMRELDWYGSQESNLEWRKNALSRYHSFIGKTKEDIEVIQRKQEAYDLSGVLLDLELSLNGIGLNTGDSYLSIFNAFDETGFTDIKEKNRIYIKI
;
A
#
# COMPACT_ATOMS: atom_id res chain seq x y z
N MET A 1 16.26 10.97 -10.73
CA MET A 1 17.00 11.72 -9.70
C MET A 1 16.65 11.14 -8.31
N TRP A 2 16.82 9.82 -8.13
CA TRP A 2 16.31 9.08 -6.95
C TRP A 2 17.41 8.32 -6.18
N THR A 3 18.67 8.42 -6.64
CA THR A 3 19.81 7.68 -6.07
C THR A 3 20.47 8.36 -4.88
N ASN A 4 20.09 9.60 -4.55
CA ASN A 4 20.79 10.40 -3.54
C ASN A 4 20.05 10.58 -2.20
N PHE A 5 18.84 10.02 -2.03
CA PHE A 5 18.06 10.21 -0.80
C PHE A 5 18.23 9.10 0.25
N ILE A 6 19.03 8.06 -0.03
CA ILE A 6 19.28 6.96 0.92
C ILE A 6 20.41 7.33 1.93
N ASN A 7 21.12 8.45 1.75
CA ASN A 7 22.36 8.74 2.50
C ASN A 7 22.32 10.00 3.39
N LYS A 8 21.27 10.17 4.19
CA LYS A 8 21.34 10.96 5.42
C LYS A 8 20.44 10.34 6.49
N GLY A 9 21.02 9.50 7.37
CA GLY A 9 20.48 9.11 8.68
C GLY A 9 18.98 8.76 8.73
N ASP A 10 18.68 7.51 8.40
CA ASP A 10 17.66 6.65 9.03
C ASP A 10 16.15 7.02 8.93
N ALA A 11 15.72 7.73 7.90
CA ALA A 11 14.28 7.93 7.64
C ALA A 11 13.90 7.75 6.16
N ILE A 12 13.43 6.55 5.80
CA ILE A 12 12.79 6.31 4.50
C ILE A 12 11.48 7.12 4.46
N LEU A 13 11.27 7.89 3.38
CA LEU A 13 10.09 8.76 3.20
C LEU A 13 9.90 9.80 4.32
N GLY A 14 10.97 10.20 5.00
CA GLY A 14 10.89 11.16 6.11
C GLY A 14 10.21 10.60 7.35
N ILE A 15 10.13 9.27 7.48
CA ILE A 15 9.50 8.57 8.59
C ILE A 15 10.57 7.93 9.46
N HIS A 16 10.58 8.32 10.72
CA HIS A 16 11.58 7.88 11.69
C HIS A 16 11.43 6.39 12.06
N ASN A 17 12.55 5.66 12.12
CA ASN A 17 12.61 4.22 12.42
C ASN A 17 11.74 3.35 11.49
N TYR A 18 11.48 3.82 10.28
CA TYR A 18 10.78 3.04 9.28
C TYR A 18 11.78 2.29 8.41
N GLU A 19 11.81 0.97 8.57
CA GLU A 19 12.76 0.06 7.93
C GLU A 19 12.00 -0.98 7.08
N PRO A 20 11.41 -0.58 5.93
CA PRO A 20 10.75 -1.49 5.01
C PRO A 20 11.74 -2.39 4.27
N ILE A 21 11.32 -3.63 4.05
CA ILE A 21 11.89 -4.52 3.03
C ILE A 21 10.97 -4.45 1.82
N PHE A 22 11.51 -4.11 0.65
CA PHE A 22 10.76 -4.01 -0.59
C PHE A 22 10.86 -5.29 -1.41
N TYR A 23 9.75 -5.65 -2.04
CA TYR A 23 9.60 -6.87 -2.82
C TYR A 23 9.12 -6.53 -4.23
N THR A 24 9.66 -7.28 -5.20
CA THR A 24 9.20 -7.34 -6.60
C THR A 24 8.65 -8.71 -6.95
N ASP A 25 9.13 -9.76 -6.29
CA ASP A 25 8.68 -11.14 -6.47
C ASP A 25 7.54 -11.50 -5.51
N ILE A 26 6.51 -12.15 -6.05
CA ILE A 26 5.33 -12.54 -5.28
C ILE A 26 5.59 -13.71 -4.34
N ASN A 27 6.47 -14.65 -4.69
CA ASN A 27 6.74 -15.81 -3.86
C ASN A 27 7.52 -15.42 -2.62
N ASP A 28 8.51 -14.53 -2.76
CA ASP A 28 9.25 -13.97 -1.63
C ASP A 28 8.31 -13.18 -0.72
N PHE A 29 7.43 -12.35 -1.29
CA PHE A 29 6.43 -11.61 -0.52
C PHE A 29 5.47 -12.54 0.24
N ILE A 30 4.92 -13.57 -0.41
CA ILE A 30 4.00 -14.53 0.22
C ILE A 30 4.72 -15.36 1.29
N LYS A 31 5.97 -15.75 1.04
CA LYS A 31 6.79 -16.50 2.00
C LYS A 31 6.98 -15.70 3.30
N ASP A 32 7.24 -14.41 3.20
CA ASP A 32 7.58 -13.58 4.36
C ASP A 32 6.33 -12.99 5.06
N HIS A 33 5.24 -12.75 4.33
CA HIS A 33 4.06 -12.07 4.87
C HIS A 33 2.77 -12.91 4.87
N GLY A 34 2.72 -14.02 4.13
CA GLY A 34 1.49 -14.79 3.92
C GLY A 34 0.83 -15.26 5.21
N GLU A 35 1.59 -15.83 6.14
CA GLU A 35 1.04 -16.32 7.42
C GLU A 35 0.51 -15.18 8.32
N VAL A 36 1.20 -14.03 8.34
CA VAL A 36 0.74 -12.88 9.13
C VAL A 36 -0.52 -12.27 8.55
N LEU A 37 -0.60 -12.19 7.21
CA LEU A 37 -1.78 -11.73 6.50
C LEU A 37 -2.97 -12.70 6.72
N LYS A 38 -2.78 -14.01 6.58
CA LYS A 38 -3.82 -15.00 6.93
C LYS A 38 -4.30 -14.84 8.37
N GLY A 39 -3.37 -14.57 9.30
CA GLY A 39 -3.66 -14.38 10.71
C GLY A 39 -4.52 -13.14 11.04
N VAL A 40 -4.85 -12.30 10.06
CA VAL A 40 -5.80 -11.19 10.24
C VAL A 40 -7.14 -11.39 9.51
N ILE A 41 -7.32 -12.52 8.82
CA ILE A 41 -8.64 -12.94 8.31
C ILE A 41 -9.60 -13.10 9.51
N GLY A 42 -10.85 -12.68 9.35
CA GLY A 42 -11.84 -12.64 10.43
C GLY A 42 -11.73 -11.43 11.37
N SER A 43 -10.74 -10.55 11.20
CA SER A 43 -10.64 -9.28 11.93
C SER A 43 -11.34 -8.14 11.18
N THR A 44 -11.56 -6.99 11.82
CA THR A 44 -12.18 -5.80 11.21
C THR A 44 -11.15 -4.77 10.74
N ILE A 45 -11.41 -3.93 9.73
CA ILE A 45 -10.60 -2.68 9.53
C ILE A 45 -11.16 -1.69 10.55
N GLU A 46 -10.35 -1.25 11.50
CA GLU A 46 -10.75 -0.25 12.49
C GLU A 46 -10.46 1.16 11.99
N GLU A 47 -9.31 1.35 11.35
CA GLU A 47 -8.84 2.67 10.93
C GLU A 47 -8.01 2.54 9.65
N ILE A 48 -8.09 3.58 8.82
CA ILE A 48 -7.23 3.81 7.67
C ILE A 48 -6.54 5.15 7.90
N TRP A 49 -5.21 5.17 7.97
CA TRP A 49 -4.45 6.40 8.06
C TRP A 49 -3.70 6.67 6.78
N THR A 50 -3.79 7.91 6.32
CA THR A 50 -3.17 8.41 5.10
C THR A 50 -2.50 9.74 5.39
N VAL A 51 -1.50 10.09 4.59
CA VAL A 51 -0.82 11.38 4.68
C VAL A 51 -1.50 12.40 3.78
N HIS A 52 -1.64 13.62 4.26
CA HIS A 52 -2.24 14.72 3.53
C HIS A 52 -1.42 15.99 3.67
N LYS A 53 -1.47 16.85 2.67
CA LYS A 53 -1.06 18.25 2.82
C LYS A 53 -1.97 18.95 3.81
N ARG A 54 -1.41 19.65 4.80
CA ARG A 54 -2.20 20.38 5.79
C ARG A 54 -3.03 21.51 5.18
N MET A 55 -2.49 22.16 4.14
CA MET A 55 -3.06 23.38 3.56
C MET A 55 -4.42 23.16 2.89
N ASP A 56 -4.54 22.12 2.07
CA ASP A 56 -5.71 21.84 1.24
C ASP A 56 -6.33 20.45 1.53
N GLY A 57 -5.65 19.61 2.30
CA GLY A 57 -6.10 18.25 2.59
C GLY A 57 -5.90 17.28 1.43
N GLU A 58 -5.13 17.65 0.41
CA GLU A 58 -4.79 16.76 -0.69
C GLU A 58 -4.09 15.49 -0.15
N PHE A 59 -4.52 14.33 -0.64
CA PHE A 59 -3.89 13.05 -0.32
C PHE A 59 -2.49 12.99 -0.93
N TRP A 60 -1.49 12.65 -0.11
CA TRP A 60 -0.09 12.57 -0.51
C TRP A 60 0.29 11.11 -0.75
N ALA A 61 0.17 10.68 -2.01
CA ALA A 61 0.27 9.26 -2.39
C ALA A 61 1.70 8.68 -2.30
N ASP A 62 2.73 9.52 -2.22
CA ASP A 62 4.12 9.09 -2.02
C ASP A 62 4.42 8.54 -0.61
N CYS A 63 3.46 8.68 0.33
CA CYS A 63 3.63 8.21 1.70
C CYS A 63 2.99 6.83 1.92
N PRO A 64 3.49 6.06 2.90
CA PRO A 64 2.87 4.81 3.29
C PRO A 64 1.44 5.00 3.78
N ILE A 65 0.69 3.93 3.70
CA ILE A 65 -0.68 3.83 4.16
C ILE A 65 -0.75 2.85 5.30
N ILE A 66 -1.56 3.18 6.30
CA ILE A 66 -1.66 2.35 7.49
C ILE A 66 -3.09 1.86 7.66
N LEU A 67 -3.22 0.56 7.79
CA LEU A 67 -4.47 -0.10 8.17
C LEU A 67 -4.35 -0.60 9.60
N ILE A 68 -5.32 -0.25 10.45
CA ILE A 68 -5.49 -0.91 11.74
C ILE A 68 -6.48 -2.06 11.54
N ILE A 69 -5.99 -3.28 11.74
CA ILE A 69 -6.70 -4.52 11.48
C ILE A 69 -6.61 -5.44 12.69
N GLY A 70 -7.72 -5.66 13.39
CA GLY A 70 -7.73 -6.50 14.59
C GLY A 70 -6.74 -5.99 15.64
N GLY A 71 -6.64 -4.67 15.80
CA GLY A 71 -5.63 -4.00 16.63
C GLY A 71 -4.19 -4.05 16.12
N LYS A 72 -3.90 -4.73 15.00
CA LYS A 72 -2.56 -4.75 14.37
C LYS A 72 -2.42 -3.62 13.36
N ARG A 73 -1.26 -2.96 13.36
CA ARG A 73 -0.94 -1.86 12.44
C ARG A 73 -0.19 -2.41 11.23
N LEU A 74 -0.88 -2.61 10.11
CA LEU A 74 -0.28 -2.92 8.81
C LEU A 74 0.13 -1.61 8.15
N VAL A 75 1.41 -1.50 7.77
CA VAL A 75 1.94 -0.41 6.96
C VAL A 75 2.15 -0.94 5.55
N PHE A 76 1.53 -0.32 4.55
CA PHE A 76 1.77 -0.58 3.13
C PHE A 76 2.55 0.59 2.54
N CYS A 77 3.57 0.30 1.74
CA CYS A 77 4.36 1.33 1.07
C CYS A 77 4.71 0.88 -0.34
N SER A 78 4.66 1.81 -1.29
CA SER A 78 5.17 1.64 -2.65
C SER A 78 6.35 2.57 -2.88
N ILE A 79 7.35 2.09 -3.61
CA ILE A 79 8.42 2.92 -4.17
C ILE A 79 8.76 2.32 -5.54
N ARG A 80 8.81 3.12 -6.59
CA ARG A 80 9.07 2.66 -7.98
C ARG A 80 8.09 1.55 -8.37
N ASP A 81 8.57 0.37 -8.69
CA ASP A 81 7.83 -0.85 -9.05
C ASP A 81 7.75 -1.87 -7.90
N GLU A 82 8.19 -1.50 -6.70
CA GLU A 82 8.28 -2.38 -5.54
C GLU A 82 7.21 -2.06 -4.50
N ILE A 83 6.87 -3.03 -3.65
CA ILE A 83 6.00 -2.81 -2.48
C ILE A 83 6.65 -3.33 -1.20
N SER A 84 6.25 -2.76 -0.07
CA SER A 84 6.61 -3.24 1.26
C SER A 84 5.37 -3.35 2.14
N ILE A 85 5.36 -4.37 3.00
CA ILE A 85 4.47 -4.44 4.15
C ILE A 85 5.30 -4.55 5.43
N THR A 86 5.02 -3.70 6.41
CA THR A 86 5.57 -3.83 7.76
C THR A 86 4.48 -3.78 8.81
N TRP A 87 4.79 -4.24 10.01
CA TRP A 87 3.84 -4.30 11.11
C TRP A 87 4.32 -3.46 12.29
N GLY A 88 3.55 -2.44 12.67
CA GLY A 88 3.78 -1.65 13.89
C GLY A 88 4.94 -0.64 13.85
N GLN A 89 5.63 -0.44 12.72
CA GLN A 89 6.83 0.40 12.68
C GLN A 89 6.55 1.92 12.70
N ILE A 90 5.43 2.38 12.11
CA ILE A 90 5.14 3.82 12.01
C ILE A 90 4.29 4.27 13.18
N ASP A 91 4.73 5.33 13.87
CA ASP A 91 3.92 6.09 14.82
C ASP A 91 3.23 7.28 14.14
N VAL A 92 1.91 7.18 13.95
CA VAL A 92 1.09 8.22 13.32
C VAL A 92 0.97 9.50 14.14
N MET A 93 1.36 9.47 15.42
CA MET A 93 1.36 10.66 16.28
C MET A 93 2.63 11.50 16.10
N ARG A 94 3.66 10.94 15.44
CA ARG A 94 4.89 11.65 15.16
C ARG A 94 4.76 12.44 13.86
N GLU A 95 5.32 13.65 13.86
CA GLU A 95 5.38 14.47 12.66
C GLU A 95 6.25 13.83 11.57
N LEU A 96 5.86 14.06 10.31
CA LEU A 96 6.60 13.65 9.14
C LEU A 96 7.70 14.68 8.87
N ASP A 97 8.96 14.22 8.84
CA ASP A 97 10.08 15.05 8.42
C ASP A 97 10.40 14.73 6.96
N TRP A 98 9.56 15.24 6.05
CA TRP A 98 9.68 15.00 4.61
C TRP A 98 10.95 15.62 4.04
N TYR A 99 12.08 14.95 4.26
CA TYR A 99 13.43 15.35 3.86
C TYR A 99 13.82 16.78 4.27
N GLY A 100 13.35 17.26 5.43
CA GLY A 100 13.58 18.63 5.90
C GLY A 100 12.83 19.71 5.12
N SER A 101 11.91 19.33 4.22
CA SER A 101 11.07 20.26 3.47
C SER A 101 9.95 20.80 4.35
N GLN A 102 10.08 22.06 4.77
CA GLN A 102 8.96 22.76 5.42
C GLN A 102 7.80 23.06 4.45
N GLU A 103 8.05 23.04 3.14
CA GLU A 103 7.05 23.37 2.12
C GLU A 103 5.96 22.29 2.01
N SER A 104 6.27 21.05 2.37
CA SER A 104 5.35 19.93 2.20
C SER A 104 4.26 19.89 3.27
N ASN A 105 4.51 20.47 4.47
CA ASN A 105 3.62 20.52 5.63
C ASN A 105 2.58 19.39 5.65
N LEU A 106 3.06 18.17 5.88
CA LEU A 106 2.26 16.94 5.80
C LEU A 106 1.72 16.54 7.17
N GLU A 107 0.58 15.85 7.19
CA GLU A 107 0.01 15.28 8.41
C GLU A 107 -0.66 13.93 8.16
N TRP A 108 -0.59 13.07 9.16
CA TRP A 108 -1.40 11.86 9.23
C TRP A 108 -2.86 12.24 9.50
N ARG A 109 -3.78 11.73 8.69
CA ARG A 109 -5.21 11.86 8.92
C ARG A 109 -5.85 10.48 9.00
N LYS A 110 -6.60 10.29 10.07
CA LYS A 110 -7.43 9.10 10.25
C LYS A 110 -8.69 9.22 9.40
N ASN A 111 -8.97 8.17 8.62
CA ASN A 111 -10.20 7.98 7.85
C ASN A 111 -10.54 9.19 6.96
N ALA A 112 -9.55 9.85 6.37
CA ALA A 112 -9.79 11.06 5.58
C ALA A 112 -10.43 10.77 4.22
N LEU A 113 -10.18 9.59 3.66
CA LEU A 113 -10.69 9.19 2.36
C LEU A 113 -12.12 8.61 2.49
N SER A 114 -13.12 9.49 2.40
CA SER A 114 -14.54 9.16 2.63
C SER A 114 -15.07 8.01 1.76
N ARG A 115 -14.54 7.85 0.54
CA ARG A 115 -14.93 6.74 -0.36
C ARG A 115 -14.64 5.35 0.24
N TYR A 116 -13.76 5.25 1.24
CA TYR A 116 -13.40 3.99 1.88
C TYR A 116 -14.00 3.81 3.28
N HIS A 117 -14.90 4.69 3.71
CA HIS A 117 -15.57 4.55 5.02
C HIS A 117 -16.40 3.29 5.13
N SER A 118 -16.95 2.79 4.02
CA SER A 118 -17.73 1.55 3.98
C SER A 118 -16.96 0.30 4.43
N PHE A 119 -15.61 0.34 4.41
CA PHE A 119 -14.76 -0.77 4.83
C PHE A 119 -14.46 -0.76 6.33
N ILE A 120 -14.68 0.36 7.02
CA ILE A 120 -14.41 0.48 8.44
C ILE A 120 -15.48 -0.30 9.21
N GLY A 121 -15.04 -1.12 10.17
CA GLY A 121 -15.87 -2.03 10.94
C GLY A 121 -16.26 -3.32 10.21
N LYS A 122 -15.88 -3.49 8.94
CA LYS A 122 -16.17 -4.71 8.18
C LYS A 122 -15.15 -5.80 8.46
N THR A 123 -15.65 -7.01 8.66
CA THR A 123 -14.87 -8.23 8.86
C THR A 123 -14.29 -8.69 7.53
N LYS A 124 -13.01 -9.07 7.51
CA LYS A 124 -12.36 -9.57 6.29
C LYS A 124 -12.61 -11.05 6.17
N GLU A 125 -13.09 -11.45 5.01
CA GLU A 125 -13.33 -12.85 4.67
C GLU A 125 -12.12 -13.47 3.97
N ASP A 126 -11.49 -12.70 3.08
CA ASP A 126 -10.32 -13.15 2.31
C ASP A 126 -9.30 -12.02 2.17
N ILE A 127 -8.04 -12.42 2.00
CA ILE A 127 -6.94 -11.55 1.59
C ILE A 127 -6.33 -12.09 0.30
N GLU A 128 -5.98 -11.18 -0.59
CA GLU A 128 -5.39 -11.48 -1.89
C GLU A 128 -4.07 -10.73 -2.04
N VAL A 129 -3.07 -11.38 -2.64
CA VAL A 129 -1.88 -10.73 -3.17
C VAL A 129 -2.13 -10.44 -4.64
N ILE A 130 -1.82 -9.21 -5.05
CA ILE A 130 -2.17 -8.69 -6.37
C ILE A 130 -0.91 -8.67 -7.22
N GLN A 131 -0.99 -9.26 -8.42
CA GLN A 131 -0.03 -9.00 -9.49
C GLN A 131 -0.65 -8.11 -10.55
N ARG A 132 0.15 -7.20 -11.10
CA ARG A 132 -0.22 -6.44 -12.29
C ARG A 132 0.18 -7.22 -13.54
N LYS A 133 -0.70 -7.21 -14.52
CA LYS A 133 -0.43 -7.72 -15.87
C LYS A 133 -0.07 -6.55 -16.77
N GLN A 134 1.07 -6.66 -17.44
CA GLN A 134 1.46 -5.77 -18.52
C GLN A 134 1.59 -6.57 -19.80
N GLU A 135 0.66 -6.33 -20.71
CA GLU A 135 0.55 -7.03 -21.99
C GLU A 135 1.10 -6.12 -23.09
N ALA A 136 2.01 -6.65 -23.90
CA ALA A 136 2.51 -5.99 -25.10
C ALA A 136 1.88 -6.64 -26.34
N TYR A 137 1.34 -5.84 -27.24
CA TYR A 137 0.69 -6.31 -28.47
C TYR A 137 1.41 -5.76 -29.70
N ASP A 138 1.45 -6.52 -30.78
CA ASP A 138 1.87 -6.00 -32.08
C ASP A 138 0.77 -5.15 -32.75
N LEU A 139 1.09 -4.56 -33.91
CA LEU A 139 0.16 -3.73 -34.67
C LEU A 139 -1.09 -4.49 -35.18
N SER A 140 -1.05 -5.83 -35.19
CA SER A 140 -2.18 -6.68 -35.59
C SER A 140 -3.03 -7.15 -34.40
N GLY A 141 -2.64 -6.80 -33.17
CA GLY A 141 -3.33 -7.19 -31.94
C GLY A 141 -2.92 -8.56 -31.41
N VAL A 142 -1.79 -9.12 -31.87
CA VAL A 142 -1.24 -10.37 -31.32
C VAL A 142 -0.43 -10.06 -30.06
N LEU A 143 -0.69 -10.79 -28.98
CA LEU A 143 0.07 -10.69 -27.73
C LEU A 143 1.52 -11.14 -27.98
N LEU A 144 2.46 -10.23 -27.78
CA LEU A 144 3.90 -10.46 -27.91
C LEU A 144 4.52 -10.85 -26.58
N ASP A 145 4.09 -10.20 -25.50
CA ASP A 145 4.68 -10.37 -24.18
C ASP A 145 3.64 -10.15 -23.07
N LEU A 146 3.84 -10.84 -21.95
CA LEU A 146 3.07 -10.70 -20.73
C LEU A 146 4.03 -10.68 -19.54
N GLU A 147 4.17 -9.52 -18.94
CA GLU A 147 4.92 -9.34 -17.71
C GLU A 147 3.97 -9.33 -16.51
N LEU A 148 4.38 -10.05 -15.46
CA LEU A 148 3.69 -10.09 -14.18
C LEU A 148 4.60 -9.51 -13.10
N SER A 149 4.12 -8.50 -12.39
CA SER A 149 4.85 -7.89 -11.28
C SER A 149 3.99 -7.82 -10.03
N LEU A 150 4.61 -7.98 -8.86
CA LEU A 150 3.94 -7.78 -7.58
C LEU A 150 3.41 -6.34 -7.51
N ASN A 151 2.14 -6.18 -7.15
CA ASN A 151 1.47 -4.89 -7.23
C ASN A 151 0.81 -4.44 -5.92
N GLY A 152 0.31 -5.35 -5.09
CA GLY A 152 -0.36 -4.92 -3.86
C GLY A 152 -1.09 -6.02 -3.11
N ILE A 153 -2.04 -5.61 -2.27
CA ILE A 153 -2.92 -6.49 -1.51
C ILE A 153 -4.39 -6.10 -1.69
N GLY A 154 -5.26 -7.11 -1.67
CA GLY A 154 -6.72 -6.99 -1.70
C GLY A 154 -7.33 -7.54 -0.43
N LEU A 155 -8.36 -6.87 0.08
CA LEU A 155 -9.13 -7.23 1.26
C LEU A 155 -10.58 -7.38 0.84
N ASN A 156 -11.12 -8.59 0.98
CA ASN A 156 -12.52 -8.86 0.72
C ASN A 156 -13.30 -8.91 2.03
N THR A 157 -14.47 -8.28 2.06
CA THR A 157 -15.39 -8.25 3.20
C THR A 157 -16.73 -8.94 2.91
N GLY A 158 -16.78 -9.71 1.81
CA GLY A 158 -17.97 -10.41 1.32
C GLY A 158 -18.84 -9.52 0.43
N ASP A 159 -19.25 -8.36 0.95
CA ASP A 159 -20.07 -7.38 0.23
C ASP A 159 -19.26 -6.27 -0.46
N SER A 160 -18.00 -6.09 -0.07
CA SER A 160 -17.13 -5.01 -0.52
C SER A 160 -15.70 -5.50 -0.70
N TYR A 161 -14.96 -4.87 -1.63
CA TYR A 161 -13.55 -5.15 -1.89
C TYR A 161 -12.73 -3.87 -1.73
N LEU A 162 -11.60 -3.93 -1.03
CA LEU A 162 -10.62 -2.83 -0.95
C LEU A 162 -9.27 -3.35 -1.39
N SER A 163 -8.57 -2.63 -2.25
CA SER A 163 -7.17 -2.91 -2.54
C SER A 163 -6.29 -1.71 -2.33
N ILE A 164 -5.06 -1.98 -1.91
CA ILE A 164 -3.96 -1.02 -1.81
C ILE A 164 -2.84 -1.56 -2.69
N PHE A 165 -2.30 -0.71 -3.54
CA PHE A 165 -1.40 -1.15 -4.59
C PHE A 165 -0.41 -0.05 -4.99
N ASN A 166 0.68 -0.46 -5.62
CA ASN A 166 1.60 0.43 -6.28
C ASN A 166 0.99 0.97 -7.58
N ALA A 167 0.80 2.28 -7.65
CA ALA A 167 0.28 3.06 -8.77
C ALA A 167 1.41 3.81 -9.50
N PHE A 168 2.49 3.09 -9.84
CA PHE A 168 3.69 3.54 -10.57
C PHE A 168 4.79 4.24 -9.77
N ASP A 169 4.69 4.21 -8.44
CA ASP A 169 5.61 4.69 -7.39
C ASP A 169 4.82 5.28 -6.23
N GLU A 170 3.62 5.78 -6.51
CA GLU A 170 2.61 6.22 -5.56
C GLU A 170 1.76 5.06 -5.01
N THR A 171 1.22 5.21 -3.79
CA THR A 171 0.26 4.25 -3.24
C THR A 171 -1.16 4.58 -3.71
N GLY A 172 -1.75 3.65 -4.46
CA GLY A 172 -3.11 3.71 -4.94
C GLY A 172 -4.09 2.89 -4.10
N PHE A 173 -5.37 3.21 -4.28
CA PHE A 173 -6.49 2.47 -3.71
C PHE A 173 -7.60 2.26 -4.73
N THR A 174 -8.26 1.12 -4.65
CA THR A 174 -9.50 0.90 -5.40
C THR A 174 -10.42 -0.08 -4.72
N ASP A 175 -11.72 0.16 -4.88
CA ASP A 175 -12.82 -0.67 -4.40
C ASP A 175 -13.35 -1.64 -5.46
N ILE A 176 -12.73 -1.67 -6.63
CA ILE A 176 -13.07 -2.55 -7.75
C ILE A 176 -11.89 -3.42 -8.15
N LYS A 177 -12.19 -4.65 -8.60
CA LYS A 177 -11.19 -5.51 -9.23
C LYS A 177 -10.97 -5.10 -10.67
N GLU A 178 -9.75 -4.70 -10.99
CA GLU A 178 -9.31 -4.38 -12.35
C GLU A 178 -8.96 -5.65 -13.15
N LYS A 179 -9.25 -5.62 -14.46
CA LYS A 179 -9.04 -6.75 -15.40
C LYS A 179 -7.57 -7.02 -15.73
N ASN A 180 -6.73 -6.00 -15.62
CA ASN A 180 -5.28 -6.06 -15.85
C ASN A 180 -4.52 -6.51 -14.59
N ARG A 181 -5.20 -7.15 -13.62
CA ARG A 181 -4.57 -7.67 -12.41
C ARG A 181 -4.98 -9.12 -12.16
N ILE A 182 -4.10 -9.85 -11.49
CA ILE A 182 -4.33 -11.21 -11.00
C ILE A 182 -4.42 -11.13 -9.47
N TYR A 183 -5.38 -11.83 -8.89
CA TYR A 183 -5.65 -11.85 -7.46
C TYR A 183 -5.42 -13.26 -6.94
N ILE A 184 -4.38 -13.43 -6.12
CA ILE A 184 -3.99 -14.71 -5.55
C ILE A 184 -4.42 -14.72 -4.10
N LYS A 185 -5.43 -15.54 -3.77
CA LYS A 185 -5.83 -15.74 -2.39
C LYS A 185 -4.70 -16.39 -1.60
N ILE A 186 -4.45 -15.89 -0.40
CA ILE A 186 -3.48 -16.46 0.53
C ILE A 186 -4.17 -17.16 1.68
#